data_AF-Q6V7H1-F1
#
_entry.id   AF-Q6V7H1-F1
#
_cell.length_a   1.000
_cell.length_b   1.000
_cell.length_c   1.000
_cell.angle_alpha   90.00
_cell.angle_beta   90.00
_cell.angle_gamma   90.00
#
_symmetry.space_group_name_H-M   'P 1'
#
loop_
_entity.id
_entity.type
_entity.pdbx_description
1 polymer ?
#
loop_
_entity_poly.entity_id
_entity_poly.type
_entity_poly.pdbx_seq_one_letter_code
_entity_poly.pdbx_strand_id
1 'polypeptide(L)'
;LEDYNKIKDKISHCINNEKKPICIDDCKKNCECVETWINLKNIEWENIKKRYQKHYKFDDTEMKSFVTGFLEKLQPESEVNKAIEPCDLTHFKKSCGLNGDKP
;
A
#
# COMPACT_ATOMS: atom_id res chain seq x y z
N LEU A 1 -5.61 5.89 -1.17
CA LEU A 1 -6.08 4.65 -1.83
C LEU A 1 -6.09 4.81 -3.34
N GLU A 2 -6.73 5.86 -3.87
CA GLU A 2 -6.75 6.14 -5.31
C GLU A 2 -5.35 6.17 -5.97
N ASP A 3 -4.40 6.94 -5.43
CA ASP A 3 -3.02 6.98 -5.95
C ASP A 3 -2.33 5.62 -5.88
N TYR A 4 -2.56 4.87 -4.80
CA TYR A 4 -2.03 3.52 -4.62
C TYR A 4 -2.55 2.59 -5.71
N ASN A 5 -3.86 2.62 -6.00
CA ASN A 5 -4.48 1.83 -7.06
C ASN A 5 -3.88 2.17 -8.44
N LYS A 6 -3.79 3.46 -8.77
CA LYS A 6 -3.17 3.93 -10.03
C LYS A 6 -1.71 3.48 -10.16
N ILE A 7 -0.94 3.55 -9.07
CA ILE A 7 0.46 3.11 -9.06
C ILE A 7 0.56 1.60 -9.24
N LYS A 8 -0.22 0.82 -8.48
CA LYS A 8 -0.28 -0.65 -8.55
C LYS A 8 -0.59 -1.11 -9.98
N ASP A 9 -1.58 -0.50 -10.64
CA ASP A 9 -1.93 -0.79 -12.03
C ASP A 9 -0.77 -0.47 -12.98
N LYS A 10 -0.14 0.70 -12.81
CA LYS A 10 1.01 1.13 -13.64
C LYS A 10 2.23 0.24 -13.49
N ILE A 11 2.52 -0.32 -12.32
CA ILE A 11 3.73 -1.14 -12.11
C ILE A 11 3.45 -2.64 -12.18
N SER A 12 2.18 -3.05 -12.33
CA SER A 12 1.77 -4.47 -12.41
C SER A 12 2.57 -5.25 -13.46
N HIS A 13 2.80 -4.65 -14.63
CA HIS A 13 3.60 -5.24 -15.70
C HIS A 13 5.10 -5.37 -15.38
N CYS A 14 5.61 -4.56 -14.45
CA CYS A 14 7.00 -4.63 -13.98
C CYS A 14 7.22 -5.71 -12.92
N ILE A 15 6.15 -6.19 -12.27
CA ILE A 15 6.19 -7.17 -11.17
C ILE A 15 5.98 -8.62 -11.69
N ASN A 16 5.46 -8.78 -12.92
CA ASN A 16 5.16 -10.09 -13.50
C ASN A 16 6.43 -10.86 -13.91
N ASN A 17 6.69 -11.99 -13.22
CA ASN A 17 7.87 -12.86 -13.37
C ASN A 17 7.80 -13.82 -14.58
N GLU A 18 7.26 -13.41 -15.74
CA GLU A 18 7.35 -14.23 -16.94
C GLU A 18 8.75 -14.13 -17.55
N LYS A 19 9.66 -14.97 -17.03
CA LYS A 19 10.92 -15.45 -17.63
C LYS A 19 11.48 -14.61 -18.79
N LYS A 20 11.88 -13.37 -18.51
CA LYS A 20 13.03 -12.67 -19.13
C LYS A 20 13.20 -11.32 -18.43
N PRO A 21 14.42 -10.95 -17.99
CA PRO A 21 14.69 -9.60 -17.57
C PRO A 21 14.75 -8.75 -18.84
N ILE A 22 13.60 -8.36 -19.37
CA ILE A 22 13.57 -7.19 -20.24
C ILE A 22 13.85 -6.06 -19.26
N CYS A 23 15.07 -5.51 -19.28
CA CYS A 23 15.34 -4.22 -18.68
C CYS A 23 14.48 -3.20 -19.45
N ILE A 24 13.23 -3.07 -19.05
CA ILE A 24 12.35 -2.01 -19.50
C ILE A 24 12.82 -0.80 -18.70
N ASP A 25 13.63 0.07 -19.30
CA ASP A 25 14.10 1.30 -18.66
C ASP A 25 12.93 2.11 -18.05
N ASP A 26 11.75 1.99 -18.64
CA ASP A 26 10.53 2.61 -18.11
C ASP A 26 10.03 1.96 -16.81
N CYS A 27 10.22 0.65 -16.59
CA CYS A 27 9.99 0.03 -15.28
C CYS A 27 10.94 0.57 -14.22
N LYS A 28 12.22 0.80 -14.56
CA LYS A 28 13.18 1.39 -13.63
C LYS A 28 12.77 2.81 -13.25
N LYS A 29 12.44 3.66 -14.23
CA LYS A 29 11.94 5.03 -13.98
C LYS A 29 10.65 5.02 -13.17
N ASN A 30 9.72 4.11 -13.47
CA ASN A 30 8.47 3.98 -12.72
C ASN A 30 8.74 3.57 -11.26
N CYS A 31 9.65 2.63 -11.01
CA CYS A 31 10.04 2.23 -9.65
C CYS A 31 10.70 3.37 -8.87
N GLU A 32 11.59 4.14 -9.49
CA GLU A 32 12.20 5.35 -8.88
C GLU A 32 11.13 6.40 -8.52
N CYS A 33 10.13 6.58 -9.39
CA CYS A 33 8.99 7.45 -9.12
C CYS A 33 8.14 6.92 -7.94
N VAL A 34 7.90 5.61 -7.88
CA VAL A 34 7.15 4.97 -6.78
C VAL A 34 7.91 5.09 -5.46
N GLU A 35 9.22 4.89 -5.46
CA GLU A 35 10.06 5.08 -4.27
C GLU A 35 9.97 6.52 -3.76
N THR A 36 10.06 7.50 -4.67
CA THR A 36 9.89 8.93 -4.33
C THR A 36 8.51 9.19 -3.73
N TRP A 37 7.45 8.63 -4.32
CA TRP A 37 6.09 8.76 -3.82
C TRP A 37 5.93 8.13 -2.42
N ILE A 38 6.48 6.93 -2.19
CA ILE A 38 6.47 6.25 -0.88
C ILE A 38 7.17 7.11 0.16
N ASN A 39 8.33 7.68 -0.16
CA ASN A 39 9.07 8.55 0.75
C ASN A 39 8.27 9.79 1.16
N LEU A 40 7.59 10.43 0.20
CA LEU A 40 6.71 11.56 0.48
C LEU A 40 5.51 11.13 1.36
N LYS A 41 4.87 10.00 1.05
CA LYS A 41 3.74 9.50 1.84
C LYS A 41 4.12 9.04 3.24
N ASN A 42 5.33 8.52 3.45
CA ASN A 42 5.83 8.21 4.78
C ASN A 42 5.98 9.49 5.63
N ILE A 43 6.48 10.58 5.04
CA ILE A 43 6.60 11.87 5.74
C ILE A 43 5.21 12.44 6.08
N GLU A 44 4.28 12.42 5.13
CA GLU A 44 2.89 12.82 5.38
C GLU A 44 2.25 11.98 6.49
N TRP A 45 2.45 10.66 6.44
CA TRP A 45 1.92 9.72 7.42
C TRP A 45 2.44 9.97 8.83
N GLU A 46 3.74 10.21 8.99
CA GLU A 46 4.34 10.53 10.29
C GLU A 46 3.74 11.81 10.91
N ASN A 47 3.47 12.82 10.09
CA ASN A 47 2.84 14.05 10.56
C ASN A 47 1.38 13.83 10.99
N ILE A 48 0.62 13.05 10.22
CA ILE A 48 -0.77 12.67 10.56
C ILE A 48 -0.78 11.85 11.85
N LYS A 49 0.06 10.82 11.93
CA LYS A 49 0.23 9.94 13.08
C LYS A 49 0.53 10.75 14.33
N LYS A 50 1.55 11.61 14.31
CA LYS A 50 1.91 12.48 15.45
C LYS A 50 0.74 13.36 15.90
N ARG A 51 -0.02 13.93 14.97
CA ARG A 51 -1.19 14.76 15.30
C ARG A 51 -2.28 13.95 16.02
N TYR A 52 -2.63 12.78 15.50
CA TYR A 52 -3.66 11.93 16.09
C TYR A 52 -3.21 11.35 17.44
N GLN A 53 -1.97 10.86 17.54
CA GLN A 53 -1.40 10.38 18.80
C GLN A 53 -1.38 11.48 19.86
N LYS A 54 -1.03 12.73 19.50
CA LYS A 54 -1.09 13.85 20.44
C LYS A 54 -2.51 14.16 20.90
N HIS A 55 -3.49 14.17 19.98
CA HIS A 55 -4.85 14.59 20.30
C HIS A 55 -5.62 13.52 21.10
N TYR A 56 -5.49 12.25 20.70
CA TYR A 56 -6.21 11.13 21.30
C TYR A 56 -5.37 10.36 22.34
N LYS A 57 -4.10 10.75 22.53
CA LYS A 57 -3.13 10.05 23.39
C LYS A 57 -2.90 8.59 22.98
N PHE A 58 -3.10 8.29 21.70
CA PHE A 58 -2.89 6.95 21.18
C PHE A 58 -1.41 6.56 21.20
N ASP A 59 -1.13 5.34 21.63
CA ASP A 59 0.13 4.69 21.33
C ASP A 59 0.17 4.18 19.87
N ASP A 60 1.25 3.50 19.51
CA ASP A 60 1.42 2.96 18.16
C ASP A 60 0.45 1.81 17.84
N THR A 61 0.04 1.04 18.84
CA THR A 61 -0.91 -0.07 18.71
C THR A 61 -2.32 0.46 18.51
N GLU A 62 -2.72 1.45 19.31
CA GLU A 62 -4.01 2.13 19.22
C GLU A 62 -4.16 2.87 17.88
N MET A 63 -3.11 3.55 17.42
CA MET A 63 -3.11 4.17 16.09
C MET A 63 -3.32 3.15 14.97
N LYS A 64 -2.62 2.00 15.02
CA LYS A 64 -2.80 0.92 14.04
C LYS A 64 -4.22 0.35 14.07
N SER A 65 -4.77 0.14 15.27
CA SER A 65 -6.14 -0.35 15.47
C SER A 65 -7.16 0.63 14.90
N PHE A 66 -7.01 1.93 15.19
CA PHE A 66 -7.87 3.00 14.68
C PHE A 66 -7.88 3.04 13.15
N VAL A 67 -6.71 2.98 12.51
CA VAL A 67 -6.59 2.98 11.05
C VAL A 67 -7.18 1.71 10.44
N THR A 68 -6.94 0.56 11.05
CA THR A 68 -7.52 -0.72 10.59
C THR A 68 -9.05 -0.64 10.62
N GLY A 69 -9.63 -0.22 11.75
CA GLY A 69 -11.08 -0.06 11.88
C GLY A 69 -11.66 1.04 10.99
N PHE A 70 -10.89 2.09 10.67
CA PHE A 70 -11.28 3.09 9.68
C PHE A 70 -11.37 2.46 8.29
N LEU A 71 -10.35 1.72 7.86
CA LEU A 71 -10.33 1.04 6.56
C LEU A 71 -11.45 -0.01 6.44
N GLU A 72 -11.72 -0.80 7.49
CA GLU A 72 -12.84 -1.75 7.54
C GLU A 72 -14.20 -1.06 7.40
N LYS A 73 -14.40 0.09 8.05
CA LYS A 73 -15.65 0.85 7.92
C LYS A 73 -15.84 1.47 6.55
N LEU A 74 -14.74 1.78 5.84
CA LEU A 74 -14.77 2.25 4.46
C LEU A 74 -15.04 1.13 3.45
N GLN A 75 -15.22 -0.15 3.84
CA GLN A 75 -15.22 -1.27 2.90
C GLN A 75 -16.39 -1.44 1.90
N PRO A 76 -17.42 -0.58 1.76
CA PRO A 76 -18.12 -0.53 0.47
C PRO A 76 -17.53 0.52 -0.48
N GLU A 77 -16.44 1.23 -0.14
CA GLU A 77 -15.75 2.08 -1.12
C GLU A 77 -14.98 1.22 -2.13
N SER A 78 -15.28 1.42 -3.41
CA SER A 78 -14.62 0.73 -4.52
C SER A 78 -13.09 0.83 -4.44
N GLU A 79 -12.55 1.89 -3.85
CA GLU A 79 -11.11 2.13 -3.78
C GLU A 79 -10.38 1.27 -2.75
N VAL A 80 -11.01 0.93 -1.61
CA VAL A 80 -10.42 -0.01 -0.64
C VAL A 80 -10.37 -1.40 -1.25
N ASN A 81 -11.47 -1.84 -1.86
CA ASN A 81 -11.58 -3.17 -2.46
C ASN A 81 -10.60 -3.35 -3.63
N LYS A 82 -10.49 -2.38 -4.55
CA LYS A 82 -9.46 -2.39 -5.62
C LYS A 82 -8.03 -2.48 -5.09
N ALA A 83 -7.75 -1.83 -3.95
CA ALA A 83 -6.42 -1.83 -3.37
C ALA A 83 -6.03 -3.20 -2.82
N ILE A 84 -6.95 -3.84 -2.08
CA ILE A 84 -6.69 -5.12 -1.38
C ILE A 84 -6.84 -6.34 -2.28
N GLU A 85 -7.56 -6.23 -3.40
CA GLU A 85 -7.67 -7.30 -4.39
C GLU A 85 -6.29 -7.84 -4.82
N PRO A 86 -6.13 -9.17 -4.96
CA PRO A 86 -7.19 -10.18 -5.01
C PRO A 86 -7.64 -10.75 -3.66
N CYS A 87 -7.20 -10.18 -2.53
CA CYS A 87 -7.44 -10.77 -1.21
C CYS A 87 -8.14 -9.81 -0.23
N ASP A 88 -8.49 -10.32 0.95
CA ASP A 88 -9.10 -9.51 2.00
C ASP A 88 -8.09 -8.61 2.74
N LEU A 89 -8.61 -7.69 3.56
CA LEU A 89 -7.79 -6.76 4.33
C LEU A 89 -6.85 -7.46 5.32
N THR A 90 -7.23 -8.63 5.84
CA THR A 90 -6.42 -9.41 6.79
C THR A 90 -5.18 -9.98 6.10
N HIS A 91 -5.35 -10.53 4.90
CA HIS A 91 -4.27 -11.06 4.07
C HIS A 91 -3.43 -9.93 3.48
N PHE A 92 -4.06 -8.83 3.06
CA PHE A 92 -3.37 -7.64 2.59
C PHE A 92 -2.41 -7.07 3.64
N LYS A 93 -2.84 -7.00 4.91
CA LYS A 93 -2.00 -6.58 6.05
C LYS A 93 -0.76 -7.46 6.22
N LYS A 94 -0.84 -8.73 5.85
CA LYS A 94 0.26 -9.70 5.91
C LYS A 94 1.11 -9.74 4.64
N SER A 95 0.87 -8.83 3.68
CA SER A 95 1.50 -8.75 2.36
C SER A 95 0.91 -9.69 1.30
N CYS A 96 -0.33 -9.41 0.87
CA CYS A 96 -0.72 -9.82 -0.49
C CYS A 96 0.02 -8.95 -1.51
N GLY A 97 0.93 -9.54 -2.28
CA GLY A 97 1.53 -8.83 -3.42
C GLY A 97 2.99 -9.13 -3.72
N LEU A 98 3.67 -9.97 -2.93
CA LEU A 98 4.97 -10.53 -3.30
C LEU A 98 4.97 -12.01 -2.90
N ASN A 99 4.47 -12.87 -3.80
CA ASN A 99 4.62 -14.34 -3.74
C ASN A 99 4.55 -14.98 -2.33
N GLY A 100 3.34 -15.19 -1.80
CA GLY A 100 3.05 -16.50 -1.18
C GLY A 100 2.58 -17.37 -2.34
N ASP A 101 3.36 -18.33 -2.84
CA ASP A 101 3.77 -19.50 -2.08
C ASP A 101 5.15 -20.04 -2.50
N LYS A 102 5.90 -20.55 -1.53
CA LYS A 102 6.32 -21.96 -1.56
C LYS A 102 6.65 -22.46 -0.14
N PRO A 103 6.49 -23.79 0.10
CA PRO A 103 6.40 -24.40 1.43
C PRO A 103 7.64 -24.24 2.29
#